data_AF-A0A6B0X9P1-F1
#
_entry.id   AF-A0A6B0X9P1-F1
#
_cell.length_a   1.000
_cell.length_b   1.000
_cell.length_c   1.000
_cell.angle_alpha   90.00
_cell.angle_beta   90.00
_cell.angle_gamma   90.00
#
_symmetry.space_group_name_H-M   'P 1'
#
loop_
_entity.id
_entity.type
_entity.pdbx_description
1 polymer ?
#
loop_
_entity_poly.entity_id
_entity_poly.type
_entity_poly.pdbx_seq_one_letter_code
_entity_poly.pdbx_strand_id
1 'polypeptide(L)'
;IYHSFYDFDDGPPPKRTQERLVHSRDFHPEVPFLEGIFLGERLVAIFTTKEYGRAWEKEFRNEPQLQMGVNLVVFALTQQGSIAQQQIDFYTEQNQ
;
A
#
# COMPACT_ATOMS: atom_id res chain seq x y z
N ILE A 1 6.58 -4.81 0.04
CA ILE A 1 5.18 -4.34 0.26
C ILE A 1 4.22 -5.46 0.56
N TYR A 2 4.07 -6.48 -0.30
CA TYR A 2 3.07 -7.53 -0.08
C TYR A 2 3.32 -8.43 1.13
N HIS A 3 4.50 -8.33 1.75
CA HIS A 3 4.89 -9.08 2.95
C HIS A 3 5.51 -8.16 4.01
N SER A 4 5.13 -6.88 4.01
CA SER A 4 5.75 -5.90 4.92
C SER A 4 5.18 -5.96 6.35
N PHE A 5 3.96 -6.48 6.51
CA PHE A 5 3.35 -6.75 7.82
C PHE A 5 2.37 -7.92 7.75
N TYR A 6 1.36 -7.82 6.86
CA TYR A 6 0.51 -8.92 6.43
C TYR A 6 1.05 -9.55 5.14
N ASP A 7 0.66 -10.79 4.87
CA ASP A 7 1.04 -11.52 3.66
C ASP A 7 -0.05 -11.47 2.58
N PHE A 8 0.38 -11.17 1.36
CA PHE A 8 -0.44 -11.13 0.15
C PHE A 8 0.27 -11.88 -0.98
N ASP A 9 0.24 -13.21 -0.94
CA ASP A 9 0.94 -14.08 -1.91
C ASP A 9 0.46 -13.86 -3.35
N ASP A 10 -0.83 -13.58 -3.52
CA ASP A 10 -1.47 -13.35 -4.83
C ASP A 10 -1.44 -11.88 -5.27
N GLY A 11 -0.72 -11.03 -4.54
CA GLY A 11 -0.61 -9.60 -4.82
C GLY A 11 -1.74 -8.76 -4.21
N PRO A 12 -1.96 -7.54 -4.72
CA PRO A 12 -2.82 -6.57 -4.06
C PRO A 12 -4.28 -7.04 -4.05
N PRO A 13 -5.01 -6.88 -2.92
CA PRO A 13 -6.43 -7.22 -2.86
C PRO A 13 -7.22 -6.45 -3.93
N PRO A 14 -8.27 -7.02 -4.52
CA PRO A 14 -9.04 -6.34 -5.56
C PRO A 14 -9.76 -5.10 -5.00
N LYS A 15 -10.30 -4.27 -5.91
CA LYS A 15 -11.28 -3.25 -5.51
C LYS A 15 -12.43 -3.93 -4.73
N ARG A 16 -12.95 -3.25 -3.71
CA ARG A 16 -14.06 -3.79 -2.91
C ARG A 16 -15.31 -3.97 -3.78
N THR A 17 -15.67 -5.21 -4.09
CA THR A 17 -16.80 -5.54 -4.97
C THR A 17 -18.14 -5.34 -4.24
N GLN A 18 -18.68 -4.11 -4.23
CA GLN A 18 -20.08 -3.91 -3.81
C GLN A 18 -20.87 -2.87 -4.61
N GLU A 19 -20.27 -2.21 -5.59
CA GLU A 19 -21.04 -1.32 -6.47
C GLU A 19 -21.14 -2.01 -7.83
N ARG A 20 -22.36 -2.48 -8.15
CA ARG A 20 -22.79 -2.84 -9.50
C ARG A 20 -22.12 -1.85 -10.46
N LEU A 21 -21.41 -2.37 -11.46
CA LEU A 21 -20.86 -1.58 -12.56
C LEU A 21 -21.98 -0.76 -13.18
N VAL A 22 -22.21 0.45 -12.68
CA VAL A 22 -22.86 1.49 -13.46
C VAL A 22 -21.83 1.80 -14.52
N HIS A 23 -22.14 1.50 -15.78
CA HIS A 23 -21.26 1.74 -16.91
C HIS A 23 -20.96 3.25 -17.03
N SER A 24 -20.01 3.75 -16.24
CA SER A 24 -19.31 5.00 -16.47
C SER A 24 -18.35 4.77 -17.63
N ARG A 25 -18.33 5.72 -18.58
CA ARG A 25 -17.56 5.63 -19.83
C ARG A 25 -16.03 5.70 -19.62
N ASP A 26 -15.58 5.84 -18.38
CA ASP A 26 -14.18 5.94 -17.98
C ASP A 26 -13.67 4.57 -17.53
N PHE A 27 -13.65 3.62 -18.47
CA PHE A 27 -13.14 2.28 -18.23
C PHE A 27 -11.60 2.32 -18.18
N HIS A 28 -11.05 2.63 -17.01
CA HIS A 28 -9.67 2.22 -16.73
C HIS A 28 -9.70 0.72 -16.43
N PRO A 29 -9.10 -0.14 -17.26
CA PRO A 29 -9.06 -1.57 -16.97
C PRO A 29 -8.41 -1.79 -15.61
N GLU A 30 -9.05 -2.59 -14.76
CA GLU A 30 -8.51 -2.93 -13.45
C GLU A 30 -7.24 -3.75 -13.67
N VAL A 31 -6.07 -3.12 -13.49
CA VAL A 31 -4.78 -3.81 -13.56
C VAL A 31 -4.62 -4.70 -12.32
N PRO A 32 -4.10 -5.93 -12.42
CA PRO A 32 -4.04 -6.85 -11.28
C PRO A 32 -2.95 -6.49 -10.25
N PHE A 33 -2.09 -5.51 -10.54
CA PHE A 33 -0.95 -5.13 -9.71
C PHE A 33 -1.07 -3.68 -9.20
N LEU A 34 -0.15 -3.30 -8.31
CA LEU A 34 0.14 -1.90 -7.98
C LEU A 34 1.16 -1.34 -8.96
N GLU A 35 1.03 -0.06 -9.29
CA GLU A 35 2.02 0.67 -10.07
C GLU A 35 2.88 1.52 -9.13
N GLY A 36 4.16 1.71 -9.47
CA GLY A 36 5.13 2.37 -8.60
C GLY A 36 6.04 3.35 -9.34
N ILE A 37 6.42 4.44 -8.66
CA ILE A 37 7.48 5.35 -9.10
C ILE A 37 8.73 5.07 -8.27
N PHE A 38 9.85 4.90 -8.95
CA PHE A 38 11.15 4.62 -8.32
C PHE A 38 12.11 5.80 -8.48
N LEU A 39 12.85 6.11 -7.42
CA LEU A 39 14.06 6.94 -7.47
C LEU A 39 15.26 6.02 -7.20
N GLY A 40 15.97 5.65 -8.28
CA GLY A 40 16.95 4.55 -8.22
C GLY A 40 16.24 3.24 -7.88
N GLU A 41 16.68 2.57 -6.82
CA GLU A 41 16.08 1.31 -6.33
C GLU A 41 14.96 1.55 -5.31
N ARG A 42 14.72 2.80 -4.91
CA ARG A 42 13.73 3.14 -3.87
C ARG A 42 12.36 3.40 -4.47
N LEU A 43 11.36 2.63 -4.04
CA LEU A 43 9.95 2.88 -4.34
C LEU A 43 9.45 4.09 -3.53
N VAL A 44 9.10 5.19 -4.20
CA VAL A 44 8.73 6.47 -3.55
C VAL A 44 7.26 6.83 -3.68
N ALA A 45 6.57 6.28 -4.66
CA ALA A 45 5.13 6.48 -4.81
C ALA A 45 4.47 5.22 -5.35
N ILE A 46 3.21 5.03 -4.97
CA ILE A 46 2.37 3.90 -5.40
C ILE A 46 1.07 4.48 -5.93
N PHE A 47 0.64 3.94 -7.06
CA PHE A 47 -0.64 4.24 -7.67
C PHE A 47 -1.46 2.96 -7.82
N THR A 48 -2.78 3.08 -7.64
CA THR A 48 -3.72 1.98 -7.85
C THR A 48 -5.12 2.51 -8.14
N THR A 49 -5.80 1.86 -9.08
CA THR A 49 -7.21 2.11 -9.41
C THR A 49 -8.18 1.32 -8.53
N LYS A 50 -7.66 0.56 -7.54
CA LYS A 50 -8.46 -0.29 -6.64
C LYS A 50 -9.26 0.46 -5.57
N GLU A 51 -9.11 1.78 -5.50
CA GLU A 51 -9.89 2.66 -4.62
C GLU A 51 -9.85 2.28 -3.13
N TYR A 52 -8.68 1.86 -2.61
CA TYR A 52 -8.56 1.45 -1.21
C TYR A 52 -9.03 2.51 -0.21
N GLY A 53 -8.82 3.81 -0.50
CA GLY A 53 -9.35 4.89 0.34
C GLY A 53 -10.87 4.80 0.54
N ARG A 54 -11.64 4.49 -0.52
CA ARG A 54 -13.10 4.30 -0.42
C ARG A 54 -13.47 3.03 0.35
N ALA A 55 -12.62 2.01 0.33
CA ALA A 55 -12.83 0.80 1.11
C ALA A 55 -12.59 1.05 2.61
N TRP A 56 -11.57 1.85 2.96
CA TRP A 56 -11.24 2.18 4.35
C TRP A 56 -12.34 2.98 5.06
N GLU A 57 -13.14 3.74 4.32
CA GLU A 57 -14.30 4.46 4.85
C GLU A 57 -15.47 3.55 5.27
N LYS A 58 -15.45 2.25 4.94
CA LYS A 58 -16.55 1.32 5.24
C LYS A 58 -16.37 0.66 6.60
N GLU A 59 -17.49 0.38 7.27
CA GLU A 59 -17.48 -0.27 8.59
C GLU A 59 -17.19 -1.78 8.54
N PHE A 60 -17.46 -2.44 7.41
CA PHE A 60 -17.32 -3.88 7.27
C PHE A 60 -16.91 -4.31 5.85
N ARG A 61 -16.36 -5.53 5.73
CA ARG A 61 -15.95 -6.16 4.47
C ARG A 61 -14.92 -5.34 3.68
N ASN A 62 -13.95 -4.78 4.38
CA ASN A 62 -12.84 -4.00 3.84
C ASN A 62 -11.48 -4.43 4.41
N GLU A 63 -11.46 -5.52 5.18
CA GLU A 63 -10.28 -5.98 5.92
C GLU A 63 -9.06 -6.19 5.01
N PRO A 64 -9.13 -6.86 3.84
CA PRO A 64 -7.96 -7.00 2.97
C PRO A 64 -7.42 -5.65 2.50
N GLN A 65 -8.30 -4.69 2.19
CA GLN A 65 -7.88 -3.35 1.77
C GLN A 65 -7.25 -2.57 2.93
N LEU A 66 -7.76 -2.71 4.16
CA LEU A 66 -7.17 -2.13 5.37
C LEU A 66 -5.78 -2.71 5.65
N GLN A 67 -5.66 -4.04 5.61
CA GLN A 67 -4.39 -4.77 5.77
C GLN A 67 -3.36 -4.32 4.73
N MET A 68 -3.78 -4.13 3.48
CA MET A 68 -2.91 -3.58 2.46
C MET A 68 -2.46 -2.15 2.79
N GLY A 69 -3.36 -1.32 3.33
CA GLY A 69 -3.01 0.01 3.85
C GLY A 69 -1.94 -0.04 4.94
N VAL A 70 -2.05 -0.99 5.89
CA VAL A 70 -1.01 -1.23 6.91
C VAL A 70 0.32 -1.58 6.25
N ASN A 71 0.34 -2.48 5.28
CA ASN A 71 1.55 -2.84 4.54
C ASN A 71 2.20 -1.63 3.85
N LEU A 72 1.40 -0.74 3.23
CA LEU A 72 1.91 0.47 2.58
C LEU A 72 2.63 1.38 3.59
N VAL A 73 2.02 1.61 4.76
CA VAL A 73 2.60 2.46 5.81
C VAL A 73 3.84 1.82 6.41
N VAL A 74 3.77 0.53 6.79
CA VAL A 74 4.91 -0.18 7.38
C VAL A 74 6.09 -0.18 6.41
N PHE A 75 5.86 -0.52 5.14
CA PHE A 75 6.92 -0.48 4.13
C PHE A 75 7.53 0.93 3.99
N ALA A 76 6.71 1.97 3.95
CA ALA A 76 7.21 3.34 3.81
C ALA A 76 8.11 3.74 5.00
N LEU A 77 7.80 3.24 6.19
CA LEU A 77 8.57 3.48 7.42
C LEU A 77 9.80 2.57 7.56
N THR A 78 9.79 1.36 7.00
CA THR A 78 10.90 0.40 7.19
C THR A 78 11.83 0.29 5.98
N GLN A 79 11.51 0.93 4.86
CA GLN A 79 12.43 1.01 3.71
C GLN A 79 13.77 1.64 4.11
N GLN A 80 14.85 1.19 3.48
CA GLN A 80 16.17 1.75 3.69
C GLN A 80 16.17 3.27 3.43
N GLY A 81 16.77 4.02 4.36
CA GLY A 81 16.81 5.48 4.32
C GLY A 81 15.46 6.16 4.60
N SER A 82 14.50 5.48 5.22
CA SER A 82 13.33 6.11 5.81
C SER A 82 13.71 7.02 6.99
N ILE A 83 12.82 7.94 7.36
CA ILE A 83 13.00 8.78 8.55
C ILE A 83 13.07 7.91 9.82
N ALA A 84 12.28 6.83 9.89
CA ALA A 84 12.31 5.94 11.04
C ALA A 84 13.65 5.20 11.16
N GLN A 85 14.23 4.73 10.05
CA GLN A 85 15.57 4.12 10.07
C GLN A 85 16.62 5.15 10.52
N GLN A 86 16.59 6.36 9.97
CA GLN A 86 17.52 7.43 10.36
C GLN A 86 17.44 7.77 11.85
N GLN A 87 16.24 7.76 12.43
CA GLN A 87 16.05 7.97 13.87
C GLN A 87 16.62 6.81 14.71
N ILE A 88 16.38 5.56 14.30
CA ILE A 88 16.95 4.37 14.96
C ILE A 88 18.48 4.41 14.93
N ASP A 89 19.06 4.75 13.79
CA ASP A 89 20.51 4.84 13.60
C ASP A 89 21.09 5.91 14.53
N PHE A 90 20.51 7.11 14.53
CA PHE A 90 20.93 8.24 15.40
C PHE A 90 20.94 7.87 16.89
N TYR A 91 19.87 7.24 17.41
CA TYR A 91 19.83 6.86 18.82
C TYR A 91 20.76 5.69 19.15
N THR A 92 21.04 4.81 18.19
CA THR A 92 22.00 3.71 18.38
C THR A 92 23.42 4.25 18.50
N GLU A 93 23.78 5.23 17.67
CA GLU A 93 25.09 5.89 17.70
C GLU A 93 25.33 6.72 18.97
N GLN A 94 24.30 7.36 19.53
CA GLN A 94 24.42 8.14 20.78
C GLN A 94 24.57 7.28 22.05
N ASN A 95 24.21 5.99 21.98
CA ASN A 95 24.26 5.06 23.12
C ASN A 95 25.50 4.14 23.10
N GLN A 96 26.41 4.33 22.14
CA GLN A 96 27.72 3.67 22.05
C GLN A 96 28.83 4.61 22.55
#